data_AF-A0A1J4VZ09-F1
#
_entry.id   AF-A0A1J4VZ09-F1
#
_cell.length_a   1.000
_cell.length_b   1.000
_cell.length_c   1.000
_cell.angle_alpha   90.00
_cell.angle_beta   90.00
_cell.angle_gamma   90.00
#
_symmetry.space_group_name_H-M   'P 1'
#
loop_
_entity.id
_entity.type
_entity.pdbx_description
1 polymer ?
#
loop_
_entity_poly.entity_id
_entity_poly.type
_entity_poly.pdbx_seq_one_letter_code
_entity_poly.pdbx_strand_id
1 'polypeptide(L)'
;MKYRKWDPKTKMQIVLEGLEGRTQLSELCNKYHITQSMFYYWVKELQAKGYKVFESVKESKKEQRLQEEVKKLKTIIAELSIELKKTELELQEGSDL
;
A
#
# COMPACT_ATOMS: atom_id res chain seq x y z
N MET A 1 -12.30 -3.49 -28.81
CA MET A 1 -11.36 -4.52 -28.30
C MET A 1 -11.20 -4.33 -26.80
N LYS A 2 -11.41 -5.38 -25.98
CA LYS A 2 -11.12 -5.33 -24.54
C LYS A 2 -9.62 -5.52 -24.35
N TYR A 3 -8.94 -4.51 -23.83
CA TYR A 3 -7.53 -4.63 -23.44
C TYR A 3 -7.42 -5.60 -22.26
N ARG A 4 -6.58 -6.64 -22.41
CA ARG A 4 -6.23 -7.53 -21.31
C ARG A 4 -5.55 -6.69 -20.22
N LYS A 5 -6.13 -6.67 -19.02
CA LYS A 5 -5.50 -6.05 -17.86
C LYS A 5 -4.54 -7.06 -17.23
N TRP A 6 -3.31 -6.63 -16.96
CA TRP A 6 -2.32 -7.40 -16.22
C TRP A 6 -2.35 -6.96 -14.77
N ASP A 7 -2.63 -7.88 -13.86
CA ASP A 7 -2.49 -7.61 -12.44
C ASP A 7 -1.00 -7.44 -12.06
N PRO A 8 -0.70 -6.72 -10.98
CA PRO A 8 0.69 -6.46 -10.58
C PRO A 8 1.52 -7.71 -10.33
N LYS A 9 0.92 -8.78 -9.79
CA LYS A 9 1.63 -10.02 -9.44
C LYS A 9 2.04 -10.77 -10.70
N THR A 10 1.13 -10.92 -11.66
CA THR A 10 1.44 -11.56 -12.95
C THR A 10 2.47 -10.74 -13.73
N LYS A 11 2.37 -9.41 -13.73
CA LYS A 11 3.38 -8.54 -14.35
C LYS A 11 4.77 -8.80 -13.78
N MET A 12 4.89 -8.88 -12.46
CA MET A 12 6.16 -9.15 -11.78
C MET A 12 6.73 -10.52 -12.17
N GLN A 13 5.89 -11.56 -12.18
CA GLN A 13 6.32 -12.91 -12.57
C GLN A 13 6.88 -12.94 -13.99
N ILE A 14 6.21 -12.30 -14.95
CA ILE A 14 6.68 -12.25 -16.34
C ILE A 14 8.03 -11.54 -16.45
N VAL A 15 8.19 -10.41 -15.76
CA VAL A 15 9.45 -9.66 -15.75
C VAL A 15 10.58 -10.51 -15.17
N LEU A 16 10.34 -11.20 -14.05
CA LEU A 16 11.34 -12.08 -13.44
C LEU A 16 11.73 -13.26 -14.35
N GLU A 17 10.75 -13.93 -14.98
CA GLU A 17 11.01 -15.04 -15.92
C GLU A 17 11.87 -14.57 -17.09
N GLY A 18 11.62 -13.37 -17.63
CA GLY A 18 12.43 -12.80 -18.70
C GLY A 18 13.82 -12.35 -18.27
N LEU A 19 13.98 -11.85 -17.04
CA LEU A 19 15.29 -11.48 -16.48
C LEU A 19 16.14 -12.71 -16.11
N GLU A 20 15.50 -13.84 -15.80
CA GLU A 20 16.20 -15.10 -15.49
C GLU A 20 16.90 -15.70 -16.72
N GLY A 21 16.48 -15.31 -17.93
CA GLY A 21 17.15 -15.67 -19.19
C GLY A 21 17.02 -17.14 -19.59
N ARG A 22 16.16 -17.92 -18.92
CA ARG A 22 15.93 -19.35 -19.22
C ARG A 22 15.10 -19.58 -20.49
N THR A 23 14.27 -18.60 -20.85
CA THR A 23 13.36 -18.66 -22.01
C THR A 23 13.74 -17.54 -22.98
N GLN A 24 13.68 -17.79 -24.28
CA GLN A 24 13.92 -16.73 -25.25
C GLN A 24 12.82 -15.66 -25.15
N LEU A 25 13.19 -14.38 -25.27
CA LEU A 25 12.23 -13.27 -25.10
C LEU A 25 11.02 -13.37 -26.04
N SER A 26 11.22 -13.86 -27.26
CA SER A 26 10.16 -14.14 -28.25
C SER A 26 9.14 -15.16 -27.72
N GLU A 27 9.62 -16.29 -27.19
CA GLU A 27 8.79 -17.34 -26.61
C GLU A 27 8.03 -16.85 -25.38
N LEU A 28 8.70 -16.08 -24.51
CA LEU A 28 8.06 -15.45 -23.36
C LEU A 28 6.93 -14.50 -23.78
N CYS A 29 7.20 -13.64 -24.77
CA CYS A 29 6.20 -12.70 -25.31
C CYS A 29 5.00 -13.44 -25.91
N ASN A 30 5.24 -14.55 -26.63
CA ASN A 30 4.18 -15.39 -27.20
C ASN A 30 3.36 -16.08 -26.11
N LYS A 31 4.01 -16.71 -25.12
CA LYS A 31 3.38 -17.40 -23.98
C LYS A 31 2.41 -16.48 -23.22
N TYR A 32 2.81 -15.23 -23.00
CA TYR A 32 2.00 -14.28 -22.26
C TYR A 32 1.13 -13.38 -23.16
N HIS A 33 1.23 -13.49 -24.49
CA HIS A 33 0.56 -12.60 -25.44
C HIS A 33 0.86 -11.11 -25.17
N ILE A 34 2.13 -10.79 -24.97
CA ILE A 34 2.63 -9.42 -24.79
C ILE A 34 3.60 -9.05 -25.91
N THR A 35 3.77 -7.75 -26.14
CA THR A 35 4.81 -7.25 -27.03
C THR A 35 6.13 -7.10 -26.28
N GLN A 36 7.25 -7.17 -27.00
CA GLN A 36 8.58 -6.90 -26.42
C GLN A 36 8.64 -5.49 -25.82
N SER A 37 8.04 -4.49 -26.48
CA SER A 37 7.96 -3.11 -25.96
C SER A 37 7.26 -3.05 -24.61
N MET A 38 6.20 -3.82 -24.41
CA MET A 38 5.49 -3.91 -23.13
C MET A 38 6.36 -4.57 -22.05
N PHE A 39 7.07 -5.65 -22.38
CA PHE A 39 8.01 -6.29 -21.48
C PHE A 39 9.11 -5.32 -21.02
N TYR A 40 9.79 -4.66 -21.96
CA TYR A 40 10.86 -3.72 -21.62
C TYR A 40 10.36 -2.49 -20.86
N TYR A 41 9.13 -2.03 -21.14
CA TYR A 41 8.50 -0.99 -20.33
C TYR A 41 8.33 -1.45 -18.86
N TRP A 42 7.90 -2.68 -18.63
CA TRP A 42 7.78 -3.22 -17.27
C TRP A 42 9.13 -3.44 -16.58
N VAL A 43 10.16 -3.86 -17.32
CA VAL A 43 11.53 -3.95 -16.79
C VAL A 43 12.01 -2.58 -16.32
N LYS A 44 11.81 -1.52 -17.11
CA LYS A 44 12.16 -0.15 -16.71
C LYS A 44 11.40 0.31 -15.48
N GLU A 45 10.09 0.06 -15.43
CA GLU A 45 9.26 0.38 -14.26
C GLU A 45 9.74 -0.36 -13.00
N LEU A 46 10.10 -1.65 -13.14
CA LEU A 46 10.64 -2.44 -12.05
C LEU A 46 12.00 -1.92 -11.59
N GLN A 47 12.91 -1.59 -12.51
CA GLN A 47 14.23 -1.03 -12.16
C GLN A 47 14.10 0.32 -11.45
N ALA A 48 13.17 1.17 -11.91
CA ALA A 48 12.96 2.50 -11.34
C ALA A 48 12.34 2.47 -9.92
N LYS A 49 11.61 1.41 -9.56
CA LYS A 49 10.87 1.34 -8.29
C LYS A 49 11.31 0.19 -7.38
N GLY A 50 12.04 -0.78 -7.91
CA GLY A 50 12.39 -2.03 -7.24
C GLY A 50 13.34 -1.84 -6.07
N TYR A 51 14.18 -0.80 -6.10
CA TYR A 51 15.07 -0.47 -4.98
C TYR A 51 14.32 -0.21 -3.67
N LYS A 52 13.05 0.24 -3.74
CA LYS A 52 12.20 0.49 -2.57
C LYS A 52 11.90 -0.76 -1.74
N VAL A 53 12.06 -1.95 -2.31
CA VAL A 53 11.92 -3.22 -1.57
C VAL A 53 13.09 -3.42 -0.60
N PHE A 54 14.26 -2.84 -0.92
CA PHE A 54 15.48 -2.91 -0.11
C PHE A 54 15.72 -1.65 0.71
N GLU A 55 14.98 -0.56 0.43
CA GLU A 55 14.81 0.50 1.41
C GLU A 55 14.23 -0.17 2.64
N SER A 56 15.03 -0.30 3.69
CA SER A 56 14.53 -0.74 4.98
C SER A 56 13.32 0.13 5.26
N VAL A 57 12.17 -0.47 5.56
CA VAL A 57 11.08 0.22 6.28
C VAL A 57 11.59 0.50 7.69
N LYS A 58 12.68 1.25 7.80
CA LYS A 58 12.79 2.26 8.82
C LYS A 58 11.71 3.22 8.41
N GLU A 59 10.48 2.96 8.85
CA GLU A 59 9.62 4.07 9.24
C GLU A 59 10.57 5.09 9.85
N SER A 60 10.66 6.26 9.22
CA SER A 60 11.58 7.26 9.71
C SER A 60 11.28 7.38 11.21
N LYS A 61 12.29 7.61 12.07
CA LYS A 61 12.00 7.80 13.51
C LYS A 61 10.87 8.82 13.73
N LYS A 62 10.67 9.74 12.77
CA LYS A 62 9.53 10.65 12.68
C LYS A 62 8.19 9.96 12.40
N GLU A 63 8.11 9.05 11.43
CA GLU A 63 6.90 8.26 11.11
C GLU A 63 6.44 7.42 12.31
N GLN A 64 7.35 6.73 12.99
CA GLN A 64 7.05 5.97 14.21
C GLN A 64 6.51 6.86 15.33
N ARG A 65 7.20 7.98 15.58
CA ARG A 65 6.75 8.98 16.57
C ARG A 65 5.38 9.54 16.22
N LEU A 66 5.14 9.85 14.95
CA LEU A 66 3.84 10.35 14.49
C LEU A 66 2.73 9.30 14.68
N GLN A 67 3.00 8.02 14.40
CA GLN A 67 2.02 6.96 14.65
C GLN A 67 1.71 6.78 16.15
N GLU A 68 2.74 6.82 17.00
CA GLU A 68 2.57 6.78 18.46
C GLU A 68 1.78 7.99 18.98
N GLU A 69 2.08 9.19 18.47
CA GLU A 69 1.39 10.42 18.83
C GLU A 69 -0.07 10.40 18.37
N VAL A 70 -0.33 9.97 17.13
CA VAL A 70 -1.70 9.77 16.62
C VAL A 70 -2.47 8.77 17.47
N LYS A 71 -1.83 7.68 17.91
CA LYS A 71 -2.46 6.69 18.80
C LYS A 71 -2.81 7.31 20.14
N LYS A 72 -1.88 8.06 20.76
CA LYS A 72 -2.10 8.74 22.05
C LYS A 72 -3.22 9.77 21.96
N LEU A 73 -3.23 10.60 20.91
CA LEU A 73 -4.27 11.59 20.69
C LEU A 73 -5.64 10.96 20.52
N LYS A 74 -5.76 9.84 19.78
CA LYS A 74 -7.02 9.10 19.64
C LYS A 74 -7.55 8.58 20.98
N THR A 75 -6.68 8.08 21.85
CA THR A 75 -7.08 7.64 23.20
C THR A 75 -7.61 8.80 24.03
N ILE A 76 -6.90 9.93 24.08
CA ILE A 76 -7.34 11.12 24.82
C ILE A 76 -8.67 11.63 24.28
N ILE A 77 -8.84 11.69 22.96
CA ILE A 77 -10.12 12.10 22.35
C ILE A 77 -11.24 11.16 22.77
N ALA A 78 -11.01 9.84 22.80
CA ALA A 78 -12.02 8.88 23.22
C ALA A 78 -12.41 9.08 24.71
N GLU A 79 -11.42 9.26 25.59
CA GLU A 79 -11.64 9.50 27.02
C GLU A 79 -12.44 10.79 27.24
N LEU A 80 -12.01 11.91 26.63
CA LEU A 80 -12.72 13.18 26.73
C LEU A 80 -14.13 13.12 26.14
N SER A 81 -14.34 12.38 25.04
CA SER A 81 -15.67 12.21 24.43
C SER A 81 -16.62 11.46 25.37
N ILE A 82 -16.11 10.46 26.10
CA ILE A 82 -16.89 9.72 27.09
C ILE A 82 -17.25 10.63 28.27
N GLU A 83 -16.30 11.41 28.78
CA GLU A 83 -16.51 12.33 29.91
C GLU A 83 -17.50 13.45 29.56
N LEU A 84 -17.39 14.00 28.35
CA LEU A 84 -18.32 15.00 27.85
C LEU A 84 -19.75 14.44 27.77
N LYS A 85 -19.91 13.24 27.20
CA LYS A 85 -21.22 12.57 27.13
C LYS A 85 -21.79 12.25 28.52
N LYS A 86 -20.94 11.89 29.50
CA LYS A 86 -21.37 11.67 30.89
C LYS A 86 -21.90 12.96 31.51
N THR A 87 -21.18 14.07 31.33
CA THR A 87 -21.58 15.38 31.85
C THR A 87 -22.89 15.84 31.22
N GLU A 88 -23.07 15.64 29.91
CA GLU A 88 -24.34 15.96 29.23
C GLU A 88 -25.52 15.19 29.80
N LEU A 89 -25.36 13.89 30.10
CA LEU A 89 -26.41 13.07 30.71
C LEU A 89 -26.74 13.54 32.14
N GLU A 90 -25.73 13.85 32.96
CA GLU A 90 -25.93 14.36 34.32
C GLU A 90 -26.68 15.70 34.35
N LEU A 91 -26.37 16.60 33.40
CA LEU A 91 -27.09 17.88 33.25
C LEU A 91 -28.53 17.68 32.80
N GLN A 92 -28.80 16.68 31.95
CA GLN A 92 -30.14 16.36 31.48
C GLN A 92 -30.99 15.75 32.61
N GLU A 93 -30.44 14.83 33.39
CA GLU A 93 -31.10 14.23 34.57
C GLU A 93 -31.39 15.26 35.67
N GLY A 94 -30.53 16.26 35.84
CA GLY A 94 -30.74 17.37 36.78
C GLY A 94 -31.76 18.42 36.32
N SER A 95 -32.16 18.41 35.04
CA SER A 95 -33.16 19.33 34.46
C SER A 95 -34.58 18.75 34.40
N ASP A 96 -34.71 17.44 34.59
CA ASP A 96 -35.97 16.70 34.63
C ASP A 96 -36.54 16.53 36.07
N LEU A 97 -35.89 17.14 37.08
CA LEU A 97 -36.31 17.25 38.49
C LEU A 97 -36.77 18.67 38.84
#